data_AF-A0A6B3F737-F1
#
_entry.id   AF-A0A6B3F737-F1
#
_cell.length_a   1.000
_cell.length_b   1.000
_cell.length_c   1.000
_cell.angle_alpha   90.00
_cell.angle_beta   90.00
_cell.angle_gamma   90.00
#
_symmetry.space_group_name_H-M   'P 1'
#
loop_
_entity.id
_entity.type
_entity.pdbx_description
1 polymer ?
#
loop_
_entity_poly.entity_id
_entity_poly.type
_entity_poly.pdbx_seq_one_letter_code
_entity_poly.pdbx_strand_id
1 'polypeptide(L)'
;DHMREVAGIDHLGVGGDFDGTAFTPKDLDDVAGYPNLVAELLTRGWSEADLAKLTWSNAVRVLREAEIAAKEIQRGRGPSNATIEELDGAK
;
A
#
# COMPACT_ATOMS: atom_id res chain seq x y z
N ASP A 1 7.86 -13.01 0.08
CA ASP A 1 8.74 -13.53 -1.01
C ASP A 1 8.06 -13.56 -2.37
N HIS A 2 7.00 -14.35 -2.57
CA HIS A 2 6.32 -14.44 -3.88
C HIS A 2 5.87 -13.09 -4.46
N MET A 3 5.26 -12.20 -3.66
CA MET A 3 4.88 -10.87 -4.14
C MET A 3 6.09 -10.03 -4.57
N ARG A 4 7.24 -10.18 -3.91
CA ARG A 4 8.49 -9.50 -4.29
C ARG A 4 9.01 -10.03 -5.63
N GLU A 5 8.93 -11.34 -5.86
CA GLU A 5 9.30 -11.97 -7.13
C GLU A 5 8.41 -11.50 -8.29
N VAL A 6 7.10 -11.42 -8.07
CA VAL A 6 6.13 -11.10 -9.13
C VAL A 6 6.01 -9.59 -9.36
N ALA A 7 5.82 -8.80 -8.28
CA ALA A 7 5.56 -7.37 -8.39
C ALA A 7 6.84 -6.51 -8.32
N GLY A 8 7.93 -7.03 -7.75
CA GLY A 8 9.15 -6.26 -7.47
C GLY A 8 9.08 -5.50 -6.14
N ILE A 9 10.25 -5.23 -5.54
CA ILE A 9 10.34 -4.64 -4.18
C ILE A 9 9.76 -3.23 -4.09
N ASP A 10 9.75 -2.47 -5.19
CA ASP A 10 9.24 -1.09 -5.22
C ASP A 10 7.70 -0.99 -5.17
N HIS A 11 7.01 -2.13 -5.12
CA HIS A 11 5.55 -2.25 -5.25
C HIS A 11 4.88 -2.89 -4.02
N LEU A 12 5.59 -2.99 -2.90
CA LEU A 12 5.09 -3.65 -1.69
C LEU A 12 4.90 -2.67 -0.53
N GLY A 13 3.89 -2.96 0.30
CA GLY A 13 3.61 -2.32 1.58
C GLY A 13 3.05 -3.35 2.57
N VAL A 14 2.68 -2.90 3.78
CA VAL A 14 2.05 -3.75 4.80
C VAL A 14 0.69 -3.16 5.20
N GLY A 15 -0.35 -3.99 5.15
CA GLY A 15 -1.68 -3.69 5.69
C GLY A 15 -2.06 -4.76 6.70
N GLY A 16 -2.00 -4.44 7.99
CA GLY A 16 -2.17 -5.42 9.07
C GLY A 16 -3.62 -5.80 9.39
N ASP A 17 -4.59 -4.96 9.04
CA ASP A 17 -6.03 -5.15 9.34
C ASP A 17 -6.34 -5.37 10.84
N PHE A 18 -5.51 -4.82 11.73
CA PHE A 18 -5.78 -4.83 13.17
C PHE A 18 -7.11 -4.12 13.50
N ASP A 19 -7.84 -4.67 14.48
CA ASP A 19 -9.23 -4.31 14.81
C ASP A 19 -10.25 -4.52 13.66
N GLY A 20 -9.83 -5.01 12.49
CA GLY A 20 -10.68 -5.34 11.33
C GLY A 20 -11.00 -6.83 11.21
N THR A 21 -10.21 -7.71 11.82
CA THR A 21 -10.37 -9.17 11.82
C THR A 21 -10.39 -9.76 13.23
N ALA A 22 -11.09 -10.88 13.40
CA ALA A 22 -11.18 -11.61 14.67
C ALA A 22 -9.98 -12.51 14.97
N PHE A 23 -9.14 -12.80 13.97
CA PHE A 23 -8.02 -13.72 14.08
C PHE A 23 -6.77 -13.14 13.43
N THR A 24 -5.64 -13.32 14.11
CA THR A 24 -4.32 -12.88 13.67
C THR A 24 -3.35 -14.07 13.61
N PRO A 25 -2.31 -14.00 12.77
CA PRO A 25 -1.21 -14.96 12.82
C PRO A 25 -0.53 -14.92 14.19
N LYS A 26 -0.04 -16.08 14.64
CA LYS A 26 0.78 -16.16 15.84
C LYS A 26 1.97 -15.20 15.75
N ASP A 27 2.31 -14.54 16.87
CA ASP A 27 3.41 -13.58 17.01
C ASP A 27 3.17 -12.25 16.24
N LEU A 28 1.97 -12.08 15.67
CA LEU A 28 1.43 -10.84 15.10
C LEU A 28 0.05 -10.54 15.73
N ASP A 29 -0.06 -10.75 17.05
CA ASP A 29 -1.33 -10.69 17.77
C ASP A 29 -1.94 -9.27 17.78
N ASP A 30 -1.09 -8.24 17.78
CA ASP A 30 -1.46 -6.84 17.76
C ASP A 30 -0.43 -5.97 17.02
N VAL A 31 -0.66 -4.65 17.02
CA VAL A 31 0.19 -3.65 16.35
C VAL A 31 1.64 -3.62 16.81
N ALA A 32 1.99 -4.20 17.97
CA ALA A 32 3.37 -4.32 18.42
C ALA A 32 4.13 -5.46 17.71
N GLY A 33 3.45 -6.30 16.93
CA GLY A 33 4.02 -7.47 16.26
C GLY A 33 4.88 -7.18 15.01
N TYR A 34 4.79 -5.98 14.40
CA TYR A 34 5.52 -5.69 13.16
C TYR A 34 7.05 -5.96 13.19
N PRO A 35 7.78 -5.73 14.30
CA PRO A 35 9.19 -6.10 14.38
C PRO A 35 9.46 -7.60 14.17
N ASN A 36 8.54 -8.49 14.56
CA ASN A 36 8.69 -9.93 14.33
C ASN A 36 8.67 -10.26 12.84
N LEU A 37 7.77 -9.62 12.08
CA LEU A 37 7.73 -9.75 10.61
C LEU A 37 9.03 -9.23 9.98
N VAL A 38 9.51 -8.06 10.41
CA VAL A 38 10.76 -7.48 9.89
C VAL A 38 11.94 -8.41 10.18
N ALA A 39 12.04 -8.95 11.40
CA ALA A 39 13.07 -9.90 11.77
C ALA A 39 13.03 -11.15 10.90
N GLU A 40 11.85 -11.73 10.65
CA GLU A 40 11.71 -12.91 9.79
C GLU A 40 12.05 -12.60 8.32
N LEU A 41 11.80 -11.40 7.82
CA LEU A 41 12.22 -11.04 6.46
C LEU A 41 13.74 -10.85 6.38
N LEU A 42 14.39 -10.33 7.43
CA LEU A 42 15.84 -10.29 7.54
C LEU A 42 16.45 -11.70 7.53
N THR A 43 15.89 -12.67 8.27
CA THR A 43 16.37 -14.07 8.25
C THR A 43 16.27 -14.70 6.87
N ARG A 44 15.29 -14.27 6.06
CA ARG A 44 15.09 -14.68 4.65
C ARG A 44 15.94 -13.91 3.64
N GLY A 45 16.84 -13.04 4.09
CA GLY A 45 17.77 -12.32 3.22
C GLY A 45 17.22 -11.06 2.57
N TRP A 46 16.15 -10.46 3.12
CA TRP A 46 15.77 -9.12 2.72
C TRP A 46 16.80 -8.11 3.22
N SER A 47 17.21 -7.17 2.35
CA SER A 47 18.14 -6.12 2.76
C SER A 47 17.41 -5.05 3.59
N GLU A 48 18.17 -4.29 4.39
CA GLU A 48 17.61 -3.12 5.10
C GLU A 48 16.98 -2.12 4.12
N ALA A 49 17.56 -1.95 2.93
CA ALA A 49 17.00 -1.10 1.88
C ALA A 49 15.66 -1.63 1.35
N ASP A 50 15.52 -2.94 1.18
CA ASP A 50 14.23 -3.57 0.80
C ASP A 50 13.17 -3.35 1.89
N LEU A 51 13.57 -3.49 3.16
CA LEU A 51 12.68 -3.31 4.30
C LEU A 51 12.28 -1.84 4.50
N ALA A 52 13.18 -0.90 4.22
CA ALA A 52 12.86 0.53 4.21
C ALA A 52 11.87 0.91 3.08
N LYS A 53 11.90 0.19 1.95
CA LYS A 53 10.89 0.31 0.89
C LYS A 53 9.54 -0.24 1.36
N LEU A 54 9.53 -1.47 1.88
CA LEU A 54 8.34 -2.16 2.37
C LEU A 54 7.61 -1.38 3.48
N THR A 55 8.36 -0.88 4.46
CA THR A 55 7.78 -0.24 5.65
C THR A 55 7.40 1.22 5.45
N TRP A 56 8.05 1.94 4.53
CA TRP A 56 7.89 3.39 4.45
C TRP A 56 7.97 3.95 3.03
N SER A 57 9.10 3.75 2.35
CA SER A 57 9.45 4.56 1.18
C SER A 57 8.52 4.34 0.00
N ASN A 58 7.98 3.12 -0.18
CA ASN A 58 7.01 2.84 -1.23
C ASN A 58 5.69 3.59 -0.99
N ALA A 59 5.19 3.60 0.24
CA ALA A 59 3.95 4.28 0.57
C ALA A 59 4.07 5.80 0.35
N VAL A 60 5.17 6.41 0.81
CA VAL A 60 5.45 7.83 0.60
C VAL A 60 5.61 8.17 -0.88
N ARG A 61 6.30 7.32 -1.65
CA ARG A 61 6.43 7.47 -3.11
C ARG A 61 5.05 7.46 -3.77
N VAL A 62 4.21 6.47 -3.48
CA VAL A 62 2.87 6.34 -4.10
C VAL A 62 2.00 7.54 -3.79
N LEU A 63 1.98 8.03 -2.55
CA LEU A 63 1.22 9.22 -2.19
C LEU A 63 1.73 10.46 -2.95
N ARG A 64 3.05 10.63 -3.04
CA ARG A 64 3.66 11.74 -3.79
C ARG A 64 3.32 11.69 -5.29
N GLU A 65 3.35 10.52 -5.92
CA GLU A 65 2.95 10.37 -7.32
C GLU A 65 1.47 10.72 -7.53
N ALA A 66 0.59 10.33 -6.60
CA ALA A 66 -0.81 10.71 -6.64
C ALA A 66 -1.00 12.24 -6.51
N GLU A 67 -0.23 12.91 -5.65
CA GLU A 67 -0.24 14.38 -5.54
C GLU A 67 0.23 15.08 -6.82
N ILE A 68 1.23 14.52 -7.51
CA ILE A 68 1.72 15.04 -8.80
C ILE A 68 0.61 14.92 -9.84
N ALA A 69 0.05 13.72 -10.01
CA ALA A 69 -1.05 13.48 -10.95
C ALA A 69 -2.26 14.37 -10.65
N ALA A 70 -2.62 14.55 -9.38
CA ALA A 70 -3.71 15.44 -8.98
C ALA A 70 -3.46 16.89 -9.41
N LYS A 71 -2.24 17.42 -9.21
CA LYS A 71 -1.88 18.79 -9.63
C LYS A 71 -1.93 18.96 -11.15
N GLU A 72 -1.52 17.94 -11.90
CA GLU A 72 -1.60 17.96 -13.36
C GLU A 72 -3.05 17.97 -13.85
N ILE A 73 -3.90 17.09 -13.30
CA ILE A 73 -5.32 17.00 -13.68
C ILE A 73 -6.06 18.30 -13.33
N GLN A 74 -5.82 18.87 -12.16
CA GLN A 74 -6.45 20.13 -11.71
C GLN A 74 -6.09 21.33 -12.59
N ARG A 75 -4.90 21.32 -13.21
CA ARG A 75 -4.51 22.34 -14.20
C ARG A 75 -5.24 22.15 -15.54
N GLY A 76 -5.60 20.92 -15.87
CA GLY A 76 -6.22 20.57 -17.15
C GLY A 76 -7.76 20.65 -17.16
N ARG A 77 -8.43 20.44 -16.03
CA ARG A 77 -9.90 20.46 -15.94
C ARG A 77 -10.44 20.71 -14.52
N GLY A 78 -11.69 21.15 -14.45
CA GLY A 78 -12.46 21.18 -13.21
C GLY A 78 -12.91 19.78 -12.73
N PRO A 79 -13.56 19.69 -11.55
CA PRO A 79 -14.17 18.46 -11.08
C PRO A 79 -15.27 17.99 -12.04
N SER A 80 -15.51 16.69 -12.08
CA SER A 80 -16.67 16.14 -12.80
C SER A 80 -17.94 16.41 -11.99
N ASN A 81 -19.02 16.79 -12.69
CA ASN A 81 -20.38 16.81 -12.14
C ASN A 81 -21.25 15.68 -12.70
N ALA A 82 -20.64 14.69 -13.36
CA ALA A 82 -21.36 13.57 -13.96
C ALA A 82 -22.10 12.75 -12.90
N THR A 83 -23.29 12.29 -13.27
CA THR A 83 -24.15 11.42 -12.48
C THR A 83 -24.05 9.98 -12.97
N ILE A 84 -24.48 9.02 -12.13
CA ILE A 84 -24.49 7.60 -12.55
C ILE A 84 -25.46 7.37 -13.70
N GLU A 85 -26.57 8.10 -13.75
CA GLU A 85 -27.57 8.01 -14.83
C GLU A 85 -27.01 8.49 -16.18
N GLU A 86 -26.16 9.52 -16.17
CA GLU A 86 -25.51 10.02 -17.40
C GLU A 86 -24.42 9.09 -17.93
N LEU A 87 -23.71 8.39 -17.04
CA LEU A 87 -22.58 7.53 -17.41
C LEU A 87 -23.01 6.08 -17.70
N ASP A 88 -23.91 5.54 -16.88
CA ASP A 88 -24.25 4.11 -16.85
C ASP A 88 -25.69 3.86 -17.31
N GLY A 89 -26.49 4.91 -17.50
CA GLY A 89 -27.90 4.83 -17.86
C GLY A 89 -28.84 4.63 -16.68
N ALA A 90 -30.15 4.79 -16.93
CA ALA A 90 -31.16 4.41 -15.96
C ALA A 90 -31.22 2.89 -15.84
N LYS A 91 -31.39 2.38 -14.61
CA LYS A 91 -31.73 0.96 -14.38
C LYS A 91 -32.98 0.54 -15.15
#